data_AF-A0AAD7F6N2-F1
#
_entry.id   AF-A0AAD7F6N2-F1
#
_cell.length_a   1.000
_cell.length_b   1.000
_cell.length_c   1.000
_cell.angle_alpha   90.00
_cell.angle_beta   90.00
_cell.angle_gamma   90.00
#
_symmetry.space_group_name_H-M   'P 1'
#
loop_
_entity.id
_entity.type
_entity.pdbx_description
1 polymer ?
#
loop_
_entity_poly.entity_id
_entity_poly.type
_entity_poly.pdbx_seq_one_letter_code
_entity_poly.pdbx_strand_id
1 'polypeptide(L)'
;MSILQKIPPELLEAVCHRLDAPSIVRFTQVSRQLWHIFLQSSALQYKVQLELAGFCDGQLTTGSAARLDMLKAHQAAWASFDCTCSAKTTVKMDGEYWELVGNVLATYKPERGFFFQRIPSALRQVPPAEWCITTDLPARIEDFSLDLSQDLLLVVEATSSRSPVVHLLSLKTGRPHPLARNAHLSKDVDAQGSSPCFNFQIRIFGEYIGLMADLDDDAGGAELLVWQWKTGVLKQMDLCGDEMTSFAFLTESRLLLCAVVDSQPELRVLNIEGPTEYFYFRLPALSPNAARIAVEMMIHTEPPPSWPAETQLDEPFTICHSDRLFVVSLRGFGWGTSFEPTFMLCVRLSTLLGLMENPSEDRTIAWDRWGPSNTCMLRVPRLTDTWVCFVYGQRCVIQTTNTRCQIIDFNPFTARKRTLTVDKRRRMFGHPVTTSAPFAVHSMEISPSAAVMLAEDGVVTVSVRPRLPFVETTLTGDVMHAAGRRLVHNFFSVIRCF
;
A
#
# COMPACT_ATOMS: atom_id res chain seq x y z
N MET A 1 41.63 -8.40 -32.48
CA MET A 1 41.23 -8.98 -31.18
C MET A 1 40.57 -7.90 -30.36
N SER A 2 39.35 -8.15 -29.88
CA SER A 2 38.63 -7.21 -29.02
C SER A 2 39.39 -7.03 -27.70
N ILE A 3 39.52 -5.79 -27.21
CA ILE A 3 40.18 -5.46 -25.93
C ILE A 3 39.57 -6.30 -24.78
N LEU A 4 38.28 -6.62 -24.86
CA LEU A 4 37.56 -7.44 -23.87
C LEU A 4 38.13 -8.85 -23.74
N GLN A 5 38.70 -9.42 -24.81
CA GLN A 5 39.29 -10.77 -24.79
C GLN A 5 40.61 -10.83 -24.00
N LYS A 6 41.21 -9.68 -23.69
CA LYS A 6 42.44 -9.59 -22.89
C LYS A 6 42.17 -9.40 -21.40
N ILE A 7 40.91 -9.15 -21.01
CA ILE A 7 40.54 -8.96 -19.61
C ILE A 7 40.27 -10.33 -18.97
N PRO A 8 40.88 -10.63 -17.81
CA PRO A 8 40.58 -11.83 -17.04
C PRO A 8 39.08 -11.99 -16.74
N PRO A 9 38.52 -13.22 -16.81
CA PRO A 9 37.11 -13.48 -16.55
C PRO A 9 36.60 -12.94 -15.21
N GLU A 10 37.43 -12.99 -14.16
CA GLU A 10 37.11 -12.55 -12.81
C GLU A 10 36.88 -11.03 -12.75
N LEU A 11 37.66 -10.27 -13.53
CA LEU A 11 37.48 -8.82 -13.63
C LEU A 11 36.22 -8.47 -14.42
N LEU A 12 35.92 -9.24 -15.48
CA LEU A 12 34.69 -9.07 -16.24
C LEU A 12 33.45 -9.39 -15.40
N GLU A 13 33.50 -10.43 -14.56
CA GLU A 13 32.47 -10.75 -13.58
C GLU A 13 32.30 -9.63 -12.55
N ALA A 14 33.40 -9.11 -11.98
CA ALA A 14 33.37 -8.00 -11.05
C ALA A 14 32.79 -6.71 -11.67
N VAL A 15 33.04 -6.46 -12.96
CA VAL A 15 32.40 -5.37 -13.71
C VAL A 15 30.90 -5.64 -13.84
N CYS A 16 30.50 -6.84 -14.24
CA CYS A 16 29.08 -7.20 -14.37
C CYS A 16 28.32 -7.06 -13.04
N HIS A 17 28.96 -7.35 -11.91
CA HIS A 17 28.36 -7.14 -10.59
C HIS A 17 28.00 -5.69 -10.27
N ARG A 18 28.64 -4.71 -10.92
CA ARG A 18 28.37 -3.28 -10.76
C ARG A 18 27.35 -2.72 -11.75
N LEU A 19 26.94 -3.50 -12.75
CA LEU A 19 25.96 -3.09 -13.76
C LEU A 19 24.53 -3.41 -13.30
N ASP A 20 23.55 -2.74 -13.89
CA ASP A 20 22.12 -3.10 -13.77
C ASP A 20 21.77 -4.29 -14.66
N ALA A 21 20.65 -4.96 -14.38
CA ALA A 21 20.23 -6.15 -15.12
C ALA A 21 20.07 -5.88 -16.64
N PRO A 22 19.45 -4.77 -17.10
CA PRO A 22 19.38 -4.46 -18.52
C PRO A 22 20.76 -4.32 -19.18
N SER A 23 21.73 -3.70 -18.52
CA SER A 23 23.08 -3.56 -19.05
C SER A 23 23.78 -4.90 -19.10
N ILE A 24 23.65 -5.76 -18.09
CA ILE A 24 24.21 -7.13 -18.13
C ILE A 24 23.62 -7.91 -19.31
N VAL A 25 22.30 -7.89 -19.49
CA VAL A 25 21.64 -8.58 -20.61
C VAL A 25 22.16 -8.05 -21.96
N ARG A 26 22.23 -6.73 -22.17
CA ARG A 26 22.81 -6.15 -23.39
C ARG A 26 24.29 -6.53 -23.57
N PHE A 27 25.05 -6.55 -22.48
CA PHE A 27 26.48 -6.85 -22.49
C PHE A 27 26.75 -8.31 -22.89
N THR A 28 25.89 -9.23 -22.45
CA THR A 28 25.97 -10.64 -22.86
C THR A 28 25.56 -10.87 -24.32
N GLN A 29 24.72 -10.01 -24.91
CA GLN A 29 24.33 -10.10 -26.32
C GLN A 29 25.47 -9.75 -27.30
N VAL A 30 26.47 -8.98 -26.87
CA VAL A 30 27.56 -8.50 -27.74
C VAL A 30 28.86 -9.30 -27.63
N SER A 31 28.96 -10.25 -26.68
CA SER A 31 30.18 -11.02 -26.44
C SER A 31 29.92 -12.44 -25.94
N ARG A 32 30.47 -13.42 -26.66
CA ARG A 32 30.41 -14.84 -26.26
C ARG A 32 31.12 -15.13 -24.95
N GLN A 33 32.26 -14.47 -24.69
CA GLN A 33 33.01 -14.65 -23.45
C GLN A 33 32.17 -14.20 -22.24
N LEU A 34 31.48 -13.08 -22.37
CA LEU A 34 30.61 -12.54 -21.32
C LEU A 34 29.36 -13.37 -21.13
N TRP A 35 28.77 -13.87 -22.22
CA TRP A 35 27.71 -14.87 -22.15
C TRP A 35 28.13 -16.13 -21.39
N HIS A 36 29.34 -16.65 -21.62
CA HIS A 36 29.87 -17.79 -20.87
C HIS A 36 30.07 -17.48 -19.38
N ILE A 37 30.62 -16.32 -19.03
CA ILE A 37 30.78 -15.88 -17.64
C ILE A 37 29.41 -15.80 -16.95
N PHE A 38 28.42 -15.20 -17.60
CA PHE A 38 27.05 -15.12 -17.08
C PHE A 38 26.45 -16.51 -16.86
N LEU A 39 26.58 -17.43 -17.82
CA LEU A 39 26.05 -18.80 -17.69
C LEU A 39 26.72 -19.62 -16.57
N GLN A 40 27.99 -19.34 -16.25
CA GLN A 40 28.72 -20.06 -15.21
C GLN A 40 28.59 -19.42 -13.82
N SER A 41 28.25 -18.13 -13.76
CA SER A 41 28.08 -17.40 -12.49
C SER A 41 26.64 -17.43 -12.01
N SER A 42 26.38 -18.23 -10.96
CA SER A 42 25.09 -18.20 -10.26
C SER A 42 24.83 -16.84 -9.60
N ALA A 43 25.88 -16.11 -9.20
CA ALA A 43 25.76 -14.79 -8.59
C ALA A 43 25.26 -13.74 -9.59
N LEU A 44 25.79 -13.74 -10.82
CA LEU A 44 25.29 -12.86 -11.89
C LEU A 44 23.87 -13.23 -12.33
N GLN A 45 23.58 -14.52 -12.48
CA GLN A 45 22.23 -14.98 -12.79
C GLN A 45 21.22 -14.59 -11.72
N TYR A 46 21.58 -14.77 -10.45
CA TYR A 46 20.77 -14.36 -9.31
C TYR A 46 20.50 -12.86 -9.34
N LYS A 47 21.53 -12.02 -9.43
CA LYS A 47 21.39 -10.56 -9.50
C LYS A 47 20.44 -10.13 -10.61
N VAL A 48 20.61 -10.66 -11.83
CA VAL A 48 19.75 -10.32 -12.98
C VAL A 48 18.31 -10.76 -12.74
N GLN A 49 18.09 -12.01 -12.31
CA GLN A 49 16.74 -12.52 -12.09
C GLN A 49 16.04 -11.78 -10.95
N LEU A 50 16.77 -11.42 -9.90
CA LEU A 50 16.26 -10.69 -8.74
C LEU A 50 15.74 -9.30 -9.14
N GLU A 51 16.51 -8.55 -9.91
CA GLU A 51 16.11 -7.23 -10.40
C GLU A 51 14.92 -7.32 -11.37
N LEU A 52 14.94 -8.27 -12.30
CA LEU A 52 13.82 -8.50 -13.23
C LEU A 52 12.53 -8.91 -12.49
N ALA A 53 12.65 -9.61 -11.37
CA ALA A 53 11.54 -9.99 -10.51
C ALA A 53 10.98 -8.81 -9.70
N GLY A 54 11.72 -7.71 -9.57
CA GLY A 54 11.39 -6.57 -8.71
C GLY A 54 11.71 -6.81 -7.23
N PHE A 55 12.73 -7.63 -6.94
CA PHE A 55 13.17 -7.94 -5.58
C PHE A 55 14.51 -7.27 -5.24
N CYS A 56 14.69 -7.01 -3.95
CA CYS A 56 15.92 -6.57 -3.32
C CYS A 56 16.54 -7.77 -2.59
N ASP A 57 17.86 -7.82 -2.49
CA ASP A 57 18.57 -8.97 -1.91
C ASP A 57 18.52 -8.96 -0.38
N GLY A 58 18.43 -10.14 0.22
CA GLY A 58 18.43 -10.32 1.66
C GLY A 58 19.78 -10.73 2.26
N GLN A 59 19.85 -10.84 3.59
CA GLN A 59 21.10 -11.03 4.34
C GLN A 59 21.44 -12.48 4.69
N LEU A 60 20.70 -13.46 4.16
CA LEU A 60 20.94 -14.88 4.45
C LEU A 60 22.37 -15.37 4.14
N THR A 61 22.95 -16.23 4.95
CA THR A 61 24.27 -16.81 4.66
C THR A 61 24.29 -17.80 3.48
N THR A 62 23.11 -18.10 2.92
CA THR A 62 22.91 -19.00 1.78
C THR A 62 23.60 -18.50 0.51
N GLY A 63 24.33 -19.37 -0.19
CA GLY A 63 25.00 -19.03 -1.45
C GLY A 63 24.04 -18.70 -2.60
N SER A 64 24.50 -17.89 -3.56
CA SER A 64 23.68 -17.36 -4.66
C SER A 64 22.97 -18.42 -5.51
N ALA A 65 23.53 -19.63 -5.66
CA ALA A 65 22.90 -20.72 -6.39
C ALA A 65 21.59 -21.17 -5.75
N ALA A 66 21.60 -21.42 -4.43
CA ALA A 66 20.40 -21.82 -3.71
C ALA A 66 19.35 -20.69 -3.67
N ARG A 67 19.78 -19.43 -3.51
CA ARG A 67 18.87 -18.28 -3.60
C ARG A 67 18.24 -18.12 -4.99
N LEU A 68 19.01 -18.39 -6.05
CA LEU A 68 18.49 -18.40 -7.43
C LEU A 68 17.43 -19.49 -7.63
N ASP A 69 17.63 -20.67 -7.08
CA ASP A 69 16.63 -21.75 -7.14
C ASP A 69 15.36 -21.38 -6.37
N MET A 70 15.50 -20.78 -5.18
CA MET A 70 14.37 -20.25 -4.40
C MET A 70 13.60 -19.18 -5.18
N LEU A 71 14.29 -18.23 -5.81
CA LEU A 71 13.68 -17.17 -6.60
C LEU A 71 12.96 -17.74 -7.84
N LYS A 72 13.56 -18.70 -8.54
CA LYS A 72 12.90 -19.36 -9.68
C LYS A 72 11.64 -20.10 -9.26
N ALA A 73 11.68 -20.81 -8.13
CA ALA A 73 10.51 -21.50 -7.59
C ALA A 73 9.41 -20.51 -7.20
N HIS A 74 9.78 -19.39 -6.55
CA HIS A 74 8.89 -18.28 -6.22
C HIS A 74 8.21 -17.68 -7.46
N GLN A 75 8.98 -17.32 -8.47
CA GLN A 75 8.46 -16.78 -9.73
C GLN A 75 7.56 -17.78 -10.46
N ALA A 76 7.92 -19.06 -10.48
CA ALA A 76 7.11 -20.10 -11.11
C ALA A 76 5.76 -20.25 -10.41
N ALA A 77 5.73 -20.18 -9.07
CA ALA A 77 4.51 -20.23 -8.28
C ALA A 77 3.58 -19.03 -8.56
N TRP A 78 4.14 -17.82 -8.63
CA TRP A 78 3.40 -16.62 -9.04
C TRP A 78 2.96 -16.64 -10.50
N ALA A 79 3.66 -17.34 -11.40
CA ALA A 79 3.28 -17.43 -12.81
C ALA A 79 2.16 -18.45 -13.04
N SER A 80 2.21 -19.60 -12.37
CA SER A 80 1.23 -20.69 -12.52
C SER A 80 -0.01 -20.50 -11.66
N PHE A 81 0.10 -19.77 -10.55
CA PHE A 81 -0.89 -19.72 -9.47
C PHE A 81 -1.34 -21.12 -9.05
N ASP A 82 -0.42 -22.09 -9.06
CA ASP A 82 -0.73 -23.47 -8.75
C ASP A 82 -0.95 -23.64 -7.23
N CYS A 83 -2.17 -23.34 -6.77
CA CYS A 83 -2.57 -23.47 -5.38
C CYS A 83 -2.46 -24.91 -4.84
N THR A 84 -2.15 -25.93 -5.66
CA THR A 84 -2.01 -27.31 -5.16
C THR A 84 -0.76 -27.51 -4.29
N CYS A 85 0.27 -26.68 -4.45
CA CYS A 85 1.45 -26.65 -3.57
C CYS A 85 1.29 -25.70 -2.37
N SER A 86 0.14 -25.03 -2.23
CA SER A 86 -0.05 -23.99 -1.20
C SER A 86 -0.46 -24.57 0.15
N ALA A 87 0.33 -24.28 1.19
CA ALA A 87 -0.06 -24.55 2.56
C ALA A 87 -1.18 -23.57 2.97
N LYS A 88 -2.42 -24.07 3.09
CA LYS A 88 -3.55 -23.29 3.60
C LYS A 88 -3.41 -23.15 5.11
N THR A 89 -3.16 -21.93 5.60
CA THR A 89 -3.29 -21.61 7.03
C THR A 89 -4.49 -20.72 7.23
N THR A 90 -5.39 -21.15 8.11
CA THR A 90 -6.53 -20.37 8.57
C THR A 90 -6.15 -19.68 9.86
N VAL A 91 -6.17 -18.36 9.85
CA VAL A 91 -6.05 -17.55 11.06
C VAL A 91 -7.44 -17.13 11.49
N LYS A 92 -7.79 -17.39 12.75
CA LYS A 92 -9.00 -16.85 13.36
C LYS A 92 -8.69 -15.42 13.79
N MET A 93 -9.39 -14.45 13.20
CA MET A 93 -9.33 -13.09 13.70
C MET A 93 -10.21 -12.99 14.96
N ASP A 94 -9.58 -12.76 16.10
CA ASP A 94 -10.22 -12.51 17.40
C ASP A 94 -9.76 -11.13 17.87
N GLY A 95 -10.48 -10.09 17.46
CA GLY A 95 -10.13 -8.70 17.76
C GLY A 95 -11.15 -7.72 17.21
N GLU A 96 -11.17 -6.52 17.78
CA GLU A 96 -12.01 -5.40 17.32
C GLU A 96 -11.36 -4.69 16.13
N TYR A 97 -10.03 -4.53 16.19
CA TYR A 97 -9.22 -3.92 15.14
C TYR A 97 -8.18 -4.91 14.64
N TRP A 98 -7.73 -4.70 13.40
CA TRP A 98 -6.73 -5.54 12.77
C TRP A 98 -6.01 -4.79 11.66
N GLU A 99 -4.77 -5.21 11.39
CA GLU A 99 -3.93 -4.64 10.32
C GLU A 99 -3.05 -5.75 9.74
N LEU A 100 -2.78 -5.72 8.42
CA LEU A 100 -1.85 -6.64 7.76
C LEU A 100 -0.71 -5.85 7.16
N VAL A 101 0.49 -5.99 7.74
CA VAL A 101 1.71 -5.35 7.24
C VAL A 101 2.72 -6.42 6.86
N GLY A 102 3.20 -6.39 5.62
CA GLY A 102 4.08 -7.43 5.09
C GLY A 102 3.41 -8.81 5.16
N ASN A 103 4.00 -9.70 5.94
CA ASN A 103 3.49 -11.03 6.23
C ASN A 103 2.98 -11.17 7.68
N VAL A 104 2.75 -10.08 8.42
CA VAL A 104 2.27 -10.14 9.82
C VAL A 104 0.85 -9.60 9.93
N LEU A 105 -0.06 -10.45 10.39
CA LEU A 105 -1.39 -10.06 10.80
C LEU A 105 -1.37 -9.63 12.27
N ALA A 106 -1.76 -8.40 12.53
CA ALA A 106 -1.96 -7.87 13.87
C ALA A 106 -3.45 -7.78 14.17
N THR A 107 -3.84 -8.12 15.39
CA THR A 107 -5.20 -7.96 15.91
C THR A 107 -5.15 -7.40 17.31
N TYR A 108 -6.11 -6.53 17.65
CA TYR A 108 -6.24 -5.99 18.99
C TYR A 108 -7.56 -6.37 19.63
N LYS A 109 -7.51 -6.71 20.92
CA LYS A 109 -8.70 -6.94 21.74
C LYS A 109 -8.50 -6.34 23.14
N PRO A 110 -9.44 -5.51 23.65
CA PRO A 110 -9.26 -4.83 24.94
C PRO A 110 -8.85 -5.73 26.10
N GLU A 111 -9.41 -6.94 26.22
CA GLU A 111 -9.11 -7.83 27.35
C GLU A 111 -7.80 -8.64 27.18
N ARG A 112 -7.19 -8.65 25.99
CA ARG A 112 -6.02 -9.50 25.67
C ARG A 112 -4.82 -8.72 25.13
N GLY A 113 -4.98 -7.45 24.79
CA GLY A 113 -3.96 -6.65 24.14
C GLY A 113 -3.82 -6.97 22.65
N PHE A 114 -2.60 -6.81 22.15
CA PHE A 114 -2.27 -7.06 20.75
C PHE A 114 -1.75 -8.49 20.55
N PHE A 115 -2.21 -9.12 19.48
CA PHE A 115 -1.75 -10.42 19.03
C PHE A 115 -1.24 -10.30 17.60
N PHE A 116 -0.08 -10.90 17.34
CA PHE A 116 0.58 -10.86 16.05
C PHE A 116 0.86 -12.27 15.57
N GLN A 117 0.61 -12.50 14.29
CA GLN A 117 0.87 -13.76 13.63
C GLN A 117 1.56 -13.55 12.29
N ARG A 118 2.78 -14.08 12.18
CA ARG A 118 3.53 -14.13 10.92
C ARG A 118 3.03 -15.27 10.05
N ILE A 119 2.69 -14.93 8.82
CA ILE A 119 2.31 -15.80 7.71
C ILE A 119 3.62 -16.38 7.12
N PRO A 120 3.96 -17.66 7.35
CA PRO A 120 5.12 -18.30 6.74
C PRO A 120 5.03 -18.42 5.23
N SER A 121 6.20 -18.54 4.63
CA SER A 121 6.46 -18.69 3.21
C SER A 121 7.44 -19.83 3.03
N ALA A 122 7.00 -20.93 2.42
CA ALA A 122 7.83 -22.12 2.25
C ALA A 122 8.94 -21.87 1.22
N LEU A 123 8.62 -21.12 0.16
CA LEU A 123 9.54 -20.81 -0.94
C LEU A 123 10.69 -19.91 -0.50
N ARG A 124 10.46 -19.02 0.48
CA ARG A 124 11.48 -18.18 1.09
C ARG A 124 12.04 -18.69 2.41
N GLN A 125 11.56 -19.84 2.87
CA GLN A 125 11.94 -20.42 4.17
C GLN A 125 11.63 -19.49 5.35
N VAL A 126 10.56 -18.69 5.27
CA VAL A 126 10.11 -17.84 6.37
C VAL A 126 9.27 -18.68 7.33
N PRO A 127 9.69 -18.86 8.61
CA PRO A 127 8.96 -19.72 9.54
C PRO A 127 7.76 -19.00 10.18
N PRO A 128 6.74 -19.74 10.65
CA PRO A 128 5.67 -19.15 11.44
C PRO A 128 6.21 -18.56 12.74
N ALA A 129 5.58 -17.48 13.19
CA ALA A 129 5.82 -16.87 14.48
C ALA A 129 4.51 -16.28 15.01
N GLU A 130 4.32 -16.38 16.33
CA GLU A 130 3.19 -15.80 17.04
C GLU A 130 3.72 -15.16 18.31
N TRP A 131 3.26 -13.94 18.60
CA TRP A 131 3.58 -13.25 19.84
C TRP A 131 2.44 -12.33 20.23
N CYS A 132 2.42 -11.96 21.50
CA CYS A 132 1.44 -11.04 22.06
C CYS A 132 2.14 -10.01 22.93
N ILE A 133 1.55 -8.83 23.00
CA ILE A 133 1.97 -7.78 23.91
C ILE A 133 0.74 -7.23 24.62
N THR A 134 0.91 -6.93 25.89
CA THR A 134 -0.06 -6.19 26.69
C THR A 134 0.42 -4.75 26.80
N THR A 135 -0.51 -3.81 26.72
CA THR A 135 -0.22 -2.38 26.80
C THR A 135 -1.01 -1.78 27.95
N ASP A 136 -0.35 -1.01 28.81
CA ASP A 136 -0.98 -0.35 29.97
C ASP A 136 -1.65 0.98 29.57
N LEU A 137 -2.34 0.99 28.42
CA LEU A 137 -2.97 2.21 27.90
C LEU A 137 -4.24 2.53 28.70
N PRO A 138 -4.43 3.80 29.11
CA PRO A 138 -5.47 4.19 30.06
C PRO A 138 -6.87 4.28 29.44
N ALA A 139 -6.97 4.40 28.11
CA ALA A 139 -8.24 4.59 27.41
C ALA A 139 -8.41 3.66 26.20
N ARG A 140 -9.58 3.79 25.56
CA ARG A 140 -9.97 2.98 24.41
C ARG A 140 -9.10 3.29 23.20
N ILE A 141 -8.71 2.25 22.47
CA ILE A 141 -8.00 2.39 21.19
C ILE A 141 -9.03 2.65 20.08
N GLU A 142 -8.77 3.65 19.24
CA GLU A 142 -9.57 3.92 18.04
C GLU A 142 -8.96 3.29 16.78
N ASP A 143 -7.63 3.30 16.67
CA ASP A 143 -6.94 2.72 15.51
C ASP A 143 -5.46 2.42 15.84
N PHE A 144 -4.80 1.61 15.00
CA PHE A 144 -3.39 1.32 15.16
C PHE A 144 -2.71 1.02 13.82
N SER A 145 -1.39 1.23 13.76
CA SER A 145 -0.55 0.87 12.61
C SER A 145 0.81 0.42 13.12
N LEU A 146 1.60 -0.26 12.29
CA LEU A 146 2.90 -0.78 12.71
C LEU A 146 3.95 -0.74 11.61
N ASP A 147 5.21 -0.68 12.02
CA ASP A 147 6.38 -0.85 11.16
C ASP A 147 7.29 -1.94 11.77
N LEU A 148 7.25 -3.12 11.16
CA LEU A 148 8.00 -4.30 11.59
C LEU A 148 9.51 -4.06 11.56
N SER A 149 10.01 -3.24 10.63
CA SER A 149 11.46 -3.04 10.46
C SER A 149 12.07 -2.19 11.56
N GLN A 150 11.24 -1.39 12.24
CA GLN A 150 11.69 -0.51 13.32
C GLN A 150 11.25 -0.96 14.71
N ASP A 151 10.61 -2.12 14.85
CA ASP A 151 9.96 -2.54 16.11
C ASP A 151 8.88 -1.54 16.59
N LEU A 152 8.21 -0.82 15.67
CA LEU A 152 7.31 0.28 16.00
C LEU A 152 5.83 -0.11 15.91
N LEU A 153 5.08 0.12 17.00
CA LEU A 153 3.63 0.06 17.07
C LEU A 153 3.08 1.46 17.38
N LEU A 154 2.19 1.96 16.54
CA LEU A 154 1.45 3.18 16.74
C LEU A 154 0.04 2.87 17.19
N VAL A 155 -0.38 3.50 18.27
CA VAL A 155 -1.73 3.35 18.79
C VAL A 155 -2.38 4.71 18.95
N VAL A 156 -3.53 4.90 18.33
CA VAL A 156 -4.34 6.11 18.48
C VAL A 156 -5.33 5.90 19.61
N GLU A 157 -5.19 6.72 20.65
CA GLU A 157 -6.07 6.73 21.81
C GLU A 157 -7.30 7.61 21.57
N ALA A 158 -8.47 7.11 21.99
CA ALA A 158 -9.69 7.89 22.15
C ALA A 158 -9.53 8.83 23.35
N THR A 159 -9.26 10.11 23.11
CA THR A 159 -9.23 11.11 24.16
C THR A 159 -10.55 11.88 24.23
N SER A 160 -10.88 12.40 25.40
CA SER A 160 -11.97 13.36 25.56
C SER A 160 -11.62 14.76 25.03
N SER A 161 -10.36 14.96 24.62
CA SER A 161 -9.84 16.16 23.98
C SER A 161 -9.92 16.06 22.45
N ARG A 162 -9.83 17.20 21.76
CA ARG A 162 -9.85 17.29 20.29
C ARG A 162 -8.69 16.56 19.60
N SER A 163 -7.53 16.49 20.27
CA SER A 163 -6.30 16.04 19.64
C SER A 163 -6.09 14.55 19.86
N PRO A 164 -5.92 13.75 18.80
CA PRO A 164 -5.56 12.35 18.95
C PRO A 164 -4.21 12.25 19.67
N VAL A 165 -4.13 11.37 20.66
CA VAL A 165 -2.87 10.99 21.29
C VAL A 165 -2.38 9.73 20.61
N VAL A 166 -1.19 9.81 20.01
CA VAL A 166 -0.55 8.70 19.30
C VAL A 166 0.55 8.14 20.17
N HIS A 167 0.35 6.94 20.72
CA HIS A 167 1.36 6.24 21.51
C HIS A 167 2.38 5.55 20.60
N LEU A 168 3.65 5.69 20.96
CA LEU A 168 4.79 5.09 20.27
C LEU A 168 5.31 3.91 21.10
N LEU A 169 4.95 2.69 20.72
CA LEU A 169 5.25 1.48 21.48
C LEU A 169 6.19 0.54 20.72
N SER A 170 6.90 -0.32 21.45
CA SER A 170 7.70 -1.41 20.87
C SER A 170 6.82 -2.63 20.54
N LEU A 171 6.92 -3.16 19.32
CA LEU A 171 6.19 -4.37 18.90
C LEU A 171 6.61 -5.64 19.67
N LYS A 172 7.84 -5.66 20.20
CA LYS A 172 8.38 -6.77 21.01
C LYS A 172 7.96 -6.69 22.47
N THR A 173 7.83 -5.50 23.03
CA THR A 173 7.71 -5.33 24.49
C THR A 173 6.42 -4.67 24.95
N GLY A 174 5.69 -3.98 24.06
CA GLY A 174 4.51 -3.18 24.42
C GLY A 174 4.80 -1.93 25.26
N ARG A 175 6.08 -1.63 25.52
CA ARG A 175 6.54 -0.45 26.28
C ARG A 175 6.80 0.74 25.35
N PRO A 176 6.92 1.97 25.88
CA PRO A 176 7.35 3.12 25.09
C PRO A 176 8.60 2.81 24.25
N HIS A 177 8.54 3.16 22.97
CA HIS A 177 9.56 2.79 22.01
C HIS A 177 10.91 3.42 22.38
N PRO A 178 12.02 2.65 22.47
CA PRO A 178 13.30 3.17 22.99
C PRO A 178 13.94 4.26 22.13
N LEU A 179 13.65 4.28 20.82
CA LEU A 179 14.12 5.33 19.90
C LEU A 179 13.23 6.59 19.90
N ALA A 180 12.06 6.55 20.54
CA ALA A 180 11.16 7.69 20.59
C ALA A 180 11.56 8.59 21.78
N ARG A 181 11.83 9.86 21.50
CA ARG A 181 12.10 10.86 22.55
C ARG A 181 10.88 11.06 23.47
N ASN A 182 9.68 11.04 22.87
CA ASN A 182 8.42 11.17 23.58
C ASN A 182 7.66 9.84 23.48
N ALA A 183 7.06 9.38 24.59
CA ALA A 183 6.29 8.14 24.59
C ALA A 183 4.98 8.25 23.77
N HIS A 184 4.48 9.46 23.60
CA HIS A 184 3.33 9.77 22.77
C HIS A 184 3.52 11.08 22.01
N LEU A 185 2.76 11.23 20.93
CA LEU A 185 2.66 12.45 20.14
C LEU A 185 1.25 13.00 20.29
N SER A 186 1.13 14.30 20.46
CA SER A 186 -0.15 15.01 20.53
C SER A 186 0.00 16.40 19.92
N LYS A 187 -1.11 16.97 19.46
CA LYS A 187 -1.22 18.39 19.11
C LYS A 187 -1.72 19.15 20.34
N ASP A 188 -0.96 20.13 20.82
CA ASP A 188 -1.45 21.06 21.84
C ASP A 188 -2.50 21.99 21.22
N VAL A 189 -3.77 21.88 21.64
CA VAL A 189 -4.87 22.71 21.13
C VAL A 189 -5.57 23.40 22.30
N ASP A 190 -5.79 24.71 22.18
CA ASP A 190 -6.56 25.50 23.13
C ASP A 190 -8.03 25.02 23.20
N ALA A 191 -8.47 24.74 24.42
CA ALA A 191 -9.57 23.84 24.76
C ALA A 191 -11.00 24.41 24.60
N GLN A 192 -11.39 24.98 23.46
CA GLN A 192 -12.78 25.46 23.29
C GLN A 192 -13.51 24.93 22.06
N GLY A 193 -14.22 23.79 22.24
CA GLY A 193 -15.53 23.51 21.61
C GLY A 193 -15.58 22.80 20.25
N SER A 194 -14.94 21.64 20.03
CA SER A 194 -15.18 20.83 18.81
C SER A 194 -15.51 19.40 19.16
N SER A 195 -16.23 18.79 18.23
CA SER A 195 -16.61 17.40 18.20
C SER A 195 -15.39 16.45 18.15
N PRO A 196 -15.54 15.19 18.56
CA PRO A 196 -14.48 14.18 18.50
C PRO A 196 -14.13 13.82 17.05
N CYS A 197 -12.89 13.43 16.79
CA CYS A 197 -12.50 12.78 15.53
C CYS A 197 -12.83 11.28 15.63
N PHE A 198 -13.42 10.70 14.58
CA PHE A 198 -13.88 9.30 14.62
C PHE A 198 -13.20 8.39 13.59
N ASN A 199 -12.49 8.96 12.62
CA ASN A 199 -11.83 8.22 11.55
C ASN A 199 -10.39 8.71 11.40
N PHE A 200 -9.48 7.76 11.27
CA PHE A 200 -8.07 8.03 11.07
C PHE A 200 -7.54 7.30 9.83
N GLN A 201 -6.65 7.96 9.11
CA GLN A 201 -5.73 7.33 8.17
C GLN A 201 -4.32 7.45 8.75
N ILE A 202 -3.71 6.32 9.09
CA ILE A 202 -2.35 6.26 9.64
C ILE A 202 -1.41 5.79 8.54
N ARG A 203 -0.27 6.46 8.40
CA ARG A 203 0.80 6.09 7.47
C ARG A 203 2.15 6.24 8.16
N ILE A 204 3.00 5.23 8.02
CA ILE A 204 4.39 5.24 8.52
C ILE A 204 5.32 5.22 7.32
N PHE A 205 6.36 6.06 7.32
CA PHE A 205 7.37 6.07 6.28
C PHE A 205 8.72 6.50 6.85
N GLY A 206 9.63 5.56 7.06
CA GLY A 206 10.94 5.88 7.63
C GLY A 206 10.78 6.49 9.02
N GLU A 207 11.28 7.72 9.18
CA GLU A 207 11.20 8.47 10.43
C GLU A 207 9.93 9.30 10.58
N TYR A 208 9.03 9.26 9.59
CA TYR A 208 7.82 10.06 9.58
C TYR A 208 6.57 9.22 9.87
N ILE A 209 5.67 9.82 10.64
CA ILE A 209 4.30 9.34 10.86
C ILE A 209 3.38 10.41 10.33
N GLY A 210 2.43 10.02 9.49
CA GLY A 210 1.30 10.83 9.10
C GLY A 210 0.02 10.30 9.74
N LEU A 211 -0.80 11.23 10.24
CA LEU A 211 -2.13 10.96 10.75
C LEU A 211 -3.09 11.97 10.10
N MET A 212 -4.05 11.47 9.33
CA MET A 212 -5.18 12.28 8.86
C MET A 212 -6.41 11.92 9.68
N ALA A 213 -7.07 12.91 10.25
CA ALA A 213 -8.28 12.76 11.04
C ALA A 213 -9.44 13.48 10.35
N ASP A 214 -10.58 12.81 10.20
CA ASP A 214 -11.80 13.46 9.75
C ASP A 214 -12.36 14.34 10.88
N LEU A 215 -12.67 15.60 10.58
CA LEU A 215 -13.24 16.55 11.53
C LEU A 215 -14.77 16.47 11.45
N ASP A 216 -15.42 16.30 12.60
CA ASP A 216 -16.88 16.32 12.75
C ASP A 216 -17.36 17.77 13.00
N ASP A 217 -17.05 18.68 12.08
CA ASP A 217 -17.55 20.06 12.08
C ASP A 217 -18.50 20.34 10.90
N ASP A 218 -19.26 21.44 10.98
CA ASP A 218 -20.23 21.84 9.95
C ASP A 218 -19.57 22.10 8.57
N ALA A 219 -18.24 22.24 8.52
CA ALA A 219 -17.47 22.42 7.30
C ALA A 219 -17.08 21.09 6.64
N GLY A 220 -16.85 20.02 7.41
CA GLY A 220 -16.54 18.69 6.87
C GLY A 220 -15.09 18.57 6.39
N GLY A 221 -14.16 19.11 7.18
CA GLY A 221 -12.73 19.10 6.87
C GLY A 221 -11.99 17.81 7.31
N ALA A 222 -10.79 17.62 6.77
CA ALA A 222 -9.81 16.68 7.31
C ALA A 222 -8.58 17.44 7.81
N GLU A 223 -7.99 16.98 8.91
CA GLU A 223 -6.73 17.51 9.43
C GLU A 223 -5.61 16.50 9.19
N LEU A 224 -4.53 16.91 8.51
CA LEU A 224 -3.31 16.12 8.36
C LEU A 224 -2.19 16.61 9.28
N LEU A 225 -1.68 15.70 10.10
CA LEU A 225 -0.54 15.90 11.00
C LEU A 225 0.61 15.00 10.58
N VAL A 226 1.81 15.56 10.46
CA VAL A 226 3.03 14.79 10.15
C VAL A 226 4.11 15.07 11.17
N TRP A 227 4.55 14.02 11.87
CA TRP A 227 5.64 14.10 12.85
C TRP A 227 6.86 13.33 12.38
N GLN A 228 8.03 13.81 12.79
CA GLN A 228 9.21 12.97 12.88
C GLN A 228 9.20 12.27 14.24
N TRP A 229 8.90 10.97 14.26
CA TRP A 229 8.46 10.29 15.48
C TRP A 229 9.56 10.08 16.51
N LYS A 230 10.81 9.91 16.08
CA LYS A 230 11.96 9.76 16.98
C LYS A 230 12.22 11.04 17.78
N THR A 231 12.05 12.20 17.15
CA THR A 231 12.31 13.50 17.77
C THR A 231 11.07 14.11 18.43
N GLY A 232 9.88 13.68 17.99
CA GLY A 232 8.59 14.25 18.37
C GLY A 232 8.28 15.59 17.69
N VAL A 233 9.09 16.02 16.74
CA VAL A 233 8.91 17.31 16.04
C VAL A 233 7.77 17.19 15.05
N LEU A 234 6.76 18.05 15.18
CA LEU A 234 5.71 18.24 14.19
C LEU A 234 6.29 19.00 12.99
N LYS A 235 6.23 18.38 11.80
CA LYS A 235 6.80 18.90 10.55
C LYS A 235 5.76 19.60 9.70
N GLN A 236 4.58 19.00 9.59
CA GLN A 236 3.44 19.57 8.87
C GLN A 236 2.22 19.59 9.77
N MET A 237 1.53 20.73 9.74
CA MET A 237 0.25 20.99 10.39
C MET A 237 -0.58 21.86 9.43
N ASP A 238 -1.90 21.88 9.60
CA ASP A 238 -2.82 22.82 8.92
C ASP A 238 -3.01 22.62 7.42
N LEU A 239 -2.98 21.38 6.94
CA LEU A 239 -3.81 21.08 5.77
C LEU A 239 -5.23 20.86 6.27
N CYS A 240 -5.98 21.96 6.42
CA CYS A 240 -7.40 21.93 6.75
C CYS A 240 -8.19 22.36 5.51
N GLY A 241 -9.12 21.53 5.07
CA GLY A 241 -10.02 21.85 3.97
C GLY A 241 -10.83 20.65 3.51
N ASP A 242 -12.10 20.92 3.21
CA ASP A 242 -13.12 19.94 2.79
C ASP A 242 -12.76 19.23 1.47
N GLU A 243 -11.73 19.73 0.77
CA GLU A 243 -11.26 19.20 -0.49
C GLU A 243 -10.45 17.91 -0.34
N MET A 244 -9.73 17.73 0.78
CA MET A 244 -8.78 16.62 0.92
C MET A 244 -9.44 15.39 1.50
N THR A 245 -9.17 14.24 0.88
CA THR A 245 -9.85 12.99 1.24
C THR A 245 -8.90 11.87 1.65
N SER A 246 -7.62 11.94 1.27
CA SER A 246 -6.65 10.89 1.59
C SER A 246 -5.22 11.34 1.32
N PHE A 247 -4.25 10.67 1.94
CA PHE A 247 -2.83 10.93 1.74
C PHE A 247 -1.98 9.65 1.74
N ALA A 248 -0.76 9.78 1.19
CA ALA A 248 0.30 8.81 1.32
C ALA A 248 1.68 9.49 1.24
N PHE A 249 2.71 8.86 1.80
CA PHE A 249 4.08 9.30 1.56
C PHE A 249 4.51 8.93 0.14
N LEU A 250 4.98 9.91 -0.61
CA LEU A 250 5.57 9.73 -1.94
C LEU A 250 7.06 9.40 -1.80
N THR A 251 7.77 10.18 -0.99
CA THR A 251 9.19 9.98 -0.61
C THR A 251 9.39 10.39 0.85
N GLU A 252 10.63 10.28 1.36
CA GLU A 252 11.00 10.78 2.70
C GLU A 252 10.78 12.29 2.88
N SER A 253 10.63 13.04 1.79
CA SER A 253 10.47 14.50 1.81
C SER A 253 9.15 14.97 1.20
N ARG A 254 8.29 14.06 0.71
CA ARG A 254 7.09 14.43 -0.05
C ARG A 254 5.89 13.59 0.28
N LEU A 255 4.73 14.23 0.39
CA LEU A 255 3.42 13.62 0.52
C LEU A 255 2.67 13.70 -0.82
N LEU A 256 1.85 12.69 -1.10
CA LEU A 256 0.85 12.69 -2.15
C LEU A 256 -0.52 12.79 -1.48
N LEU A 257 -1.35 13.74 -1.90
CA LEU A 257 -2.68 14.02 -1.37
C LEU A 257 -3.71 13.83 -2.48
N CYS A 258 -4.88 13.32 -2.14
CA CYS A 258 -6.06 13.41 -2.98
C CYS A 258 -6.86 14.65 -2.61
N ALA A 259 -7.28 15.40 -3.62
CA ALA A 259 -8.19 16.52 -3.43
C ALA A 259 -9.25 16.60 -4.53
N VAL A 260 -10.44 17.12 -4.18
CA VAL A 260 -11.48 17.49 -5.14
C VAL A 260 -11.84 18.96 -4.92
N VAL A 261 -11.49 19.82 -5.88
CA VAL A 261 -11.72 21.27 -5.82
C VAL A 261 -12.69 21.68 -6.90
N ASP A 262 -13.78 22.36 -6.57
CA ASP A 262 -14.74 22.83 -7.58
C ASP A 262 -15.17 21.72 -8.56
N SER A 263 -15.40 20.50 -8.06
CA SER A 263 -15.68 19.28 -8.86
C SER A 263 -14.55 18.80 -9.80
N GLN A 264 -13.33 19.29 -9.61
CA GLN A 264 -12.13 18.86 -10.30
C GLN A 264 -11.28 17.97 -9.38
N PRO A 265 -11.22 16.65 -9.64
CA PRO A 265 -10.34 15.75 -8.90
C PRO A 265 -8.88 15.97 -9.31
N GLU A 266 -7.98 15.92 -8.34
CA GLU A 266 -6.55 16.10 -8.55
C GLU A 266 -5.71 15.38 -7.49
N LEU A 267 -4.45 15.12 -7.83
CA LEU A 267 -3.43 14.70 -6.88
C LEU A 267 -2.49 15.87 -6.60
N ARG A 268 -2.22 16.15 -5.33
CA ARG A 268 -1.29 17.20 -4.90
C ARG A 268 -0.05 16.58 -4.29
N VAL A 269 1.13 17.06 -4.65
CA VAL A 269 2.39 16.67 -4.00
C VAL A 269 2.88 17.82 -3.15
N LEU A 270 3.08 17.56 -1.86
CA LEU A 270 3.53 18.53 -0.86
C LEU A 270 4.91 18.16 -0.33
N ASN A 271 5.76 19.15 -0.05
CA ASN A 271 7.04 18.93 0.65
C ASN A 271 6.81 18.92 2.18
N ILE A 272 7.42 17.97 2.88
CA ILE A 272 7.30 17.81 4.35
C ILE A 272 8.12 18.85 5.11
N GLU A 273 9.29 19.25 4.57
CA GLU A 273 10.28 20.08 5.29
C GLU A 273 10.29 21.55 4.83
N GLY A 274 9.38 21.93 3.92
CA GLY A 274 9.43 23.22 3.21
C GLY A 274 8.15 24.03 3.31
N PRO A 275 8.12 25.24 2.71
CA PRO A 275 6.88 25.99 2.55
C PRO A 275 5.85 25.15 1.78
N THR A 276 4.57 25.38 2.05
CA THR A 276 3.42 24.67 1.46
C THR A 276 3.28 24.99 -0.03
N GLU A 277 4.21 24.49 -0.83
CA GLU A 277 4.13 24.54 -2.29
C GLU A 277 3.74 23.18 -2.84
N TYR A 278 2.79 23.19 -3.76
CA TYR A 278 2.25 21.97 -4.34
C TYR A 278 2.69 21.78 -5.80
N PHE A 279 2.81 20.51 -6.18
CA PHE A 279 2.67 20.08 -7.57
C PHE A 279 1.29 19.46 -7.75
N TYR A 280 0.62 19.75 -8.85
CA TYR A 280 -0.75 19.31 -9.09
C TYR A 280 -0.81 18.41 -10.31
N PHE A 281 -1.44 17.25 -10.17
CA PHE A 281 -1.73 16.34 -11.25
C PHE A 281 -3.25 16.28 -11.43
N ARG A 282 -3.77 16.96 -12.45
CA ARG A 282 -5.21 16.95 -12.70
C ARG A 282 -5.67 15.57 -13.15
N LEU A 283 -6.79 15.12 -12.62
CA LEU A 283 -7.50 13.91 -13.06
C LEU A 283 -8.61 14.26 -14.07
N PRO A 284 -9.25 13.27 -14.72
CA PRO A 284 -10.34 13.55 -15.63
C PRO A 284 -11.46 14.33 -14.95
N ALA A 285 -11.93 15.41 -15.59
CA ALA A 285 -13.01 16.22 -15.06
C ALA A 285 -14.29 15.41 -14.85
N LEU A 286 -14.99 15.68 -13.75
CA LEU A 286 -16.28 15.07 -13.46
C LEU A 286 -17.34 15.53 -14.46
N SER A 287 -18.37 14.71 -14.65
CA SER A 287 -19.48 15.05 -15.54
C SER A 287 -20.27 16.24 -14.96
N PRO A 288 -20.71 17.21 -15.77
CA PRO A 288 -21.64 18.24 -15.28
C PRO A 288 -22.95 17.65 -14.75
N ASN A 289 -23.37 16.49 -15.31
CA ASN A 289 -24.52 15.73 -14.81
C ASN A 289 -24.22 15.01 -13.49
N ALA A 290 -22.95 14.95 -13.08
CA ALA A 290 -22.48 14.47 -11.79
C ALA A 290 -22.53 15.56 -10.70
N ALA A 291 -23.13 16.73 -10.94
CA ALA A 291 -23.45 17.70 -9.88
C ALA A 291 -24.35 17.12 -8.75
N ARG A 292 -24.86 15.88 -8.93
CA ARG A 292 -25.59 15.09 -7.93
C ARG A 292 -24.76 13.94 -7.34
N ILE A 293 -23.50 13.81 -7.72
CA ILE A 293 -22.61 12.71 -7.35
C ILE A 293 -21.43 13.29 -6.57
N ALA A 294 -21.35 13.00 -5.27
CA ALA A 294 -20.14 13.24 -4.50
C ALA A 294 -19.08 12.20 -4.90
N VAL A 295 -17.82 12.60 -5.02
CA VAL A 295 -16.73 11.67 -5.34
C VAL A 295 -15.78 11.59 -4.16
N GLU A 296 -15.61 10.39 -3.64
CA GLU A 296 -14.60 10.07 -2.65
C GLU A 296 -13.37 9.53 -3.35
N MET A 297 -12.20 10.02 -2.92
CA MET A 297 -10.89 9.55 -3.40
C MET A 297 -10.09 9.00 -2.23
N MET A 298 -9.51 7.81 -2.39
CA MET A 298 -8.60 7.24 -1.40
C MET A 298 -7.31 6.73 -2.05
N ILE A 299 -6.17 6.97 -1.39
CA ILE A 299 -4.85 6.50 -1.83
C ILE A 299 -4.52 5.21 -1.10
N HIS A 300 -4.24 4.19 -1.90
CA HIS A 300 -3.78 2.88 -1.45
C HIS A 300 -2.36 2.66 -1.96
N THR A 301 -1.45 2.48 -1.03
CA THR A 301 -0.07 2.08 -1.27
C THR A 301 0.39 1.33 -0.03
N GLU A 302 1.24 0.35 -0.21
CA GLU A 302 1.97 -0.21 0.90
C GLU A 302 3.06 0.80 1.32
N PRO A 303 3.16 1.17 2.61
CA PRO A 303 4.32 1.89 3.08
C PRO A 303 5.54 0.96 2.96
N PRO A 304 6.65 1.38 2.31
CA PRO A 304 7.84 0.58 2.32
C PRO A 304 8.32 0.39 3.76
N PRO A 305 8.91 -0.77 4.09
CA PRO A 305 9.61 -0.91 5.36
C PRO A 305 10.70 0.16 5.41
N SER A 306 10.99 0.65 6.61
CA SER A 306 12.06 1.60 6.83
C SER A 306 13.39 0.86 6.68
N TRP A 307 13.85 0.73 5.43
CA TRP A 307 15.08 0.03 5.06
C TRP A 307 16.27 0.99 5.04
N PRO A 308 17.49 0.48 5.32
CA PRO A 308 17.76 -0.86 5.83
C PRO A 308 17.66 -0.84 7.35
N ALA A 309 16.65 -1.49 7.91
CA ALA A 309 16.60 -1.73 9.33
C ALA A 309 17.84 -2.54 9.75
N GLU A 310 18.48 -2.12 10.84
CA GLU A 310 19.52 -2.90 11.53
C GLU A 310 18.99 -4.26 12.01
N THR A 311 17.67 -4.47 11.99
CA THR A 311 17.05 -5.81 12.07
C THR A 311 16.78 -6.34 10.68
N GLN A 312 17.85 -6.86 10.08
CA GLN A 312 17.84 -7.61 8.85
C GLN A 312 16.84 -8.76 9.00
N LEU A 313 15.81 -8.79 8.16
CA LEU A 313 14.97 -9.97 8.01
C LEU A 313 15.88 -11.11 7.54
N ASP A 314 15.88 -12.23 8.25
CA ASP A 314 16.55 -13.50 7.90
C ASP A 314 15.87 -14.15 6.66
N GLU A 315 15.67 -13.36 5.61
CA GLU A 315 14.91 -13.72 4.42
C GLU A 315 15.79 -13.55 3.18
N PRO A 316 15.59 -14.38 2.14
CA PRO A 316 16.58 -14.54 1.07
C PRO A 316 16.56 -13.37 0.11
N PHE A 317 15.38 -12.81 -0.08
CA PHE A 317 15.06 -11.66 -0.89
C PHE A 317 13.72 -11.11 -0.42
N THR A 318 13.48 -9.82 -0.66
CA THR A 318 12.23 -9.14 -0.36
C THR A 318 11.80 -8.27 -1.53
N ILE A 319 10.51 -7.94 -1.66
CA ILE A 319 10.04 -7.03 -2.69
C ILE A 319 10.79 -5.70 -2.56
N CYS A 320 11.26 -5.20 -3.70
CA CYS A 320 12.00 -3.96 -3.75
C CYS A 320 11.03 -2.80 -3.83
N HIS A 321 11.09 -1.88 -2.85
CA HIS A 321 10.19 -0.72 -2.80
C HIS A 321 10.77 0.55 -3.45
N SER A 322 11.85 0.41 -4.22
CA SER A 322 12.48 1.51 -4.97
C SER A 322 11.53 2.13 -6.01
N ASP A 323 10.60 1.33 -6.53
CA ASP A 323 9.44 1.80 -7.28
C ASP A 323 8.22 1.01 -6.83
N ARG A 324 7.17 1.71 -6.41
CA ARG A 324 5.94 1.13 -5.84
C ARG A 324 4.70 1.66 -6.53
N LEU A 325 3.60 0.96 -6.36
CA LEU A 325 2.32 1.30 -6.96
C LEU A 325 1.49 2.17 -6.02
N PHE A 326 1.00 3.28 -6.54
CA PHE A 326 -0.10 4.04 -5.94
C PHE A 326 -1.37 3.69 -6.68
N VAL A 327 -2.40 3.29 -5.93
CA VAL A 327 -3.75 3.06 -6.47
C VAL A 327 -4.69 4.06 -5.83
N VAL A 328 -5.23 4.96 -6.65
CA VAL A 328 -6.24 5.93 -6.23
C VAL A 328 -7.60 5.36 -6.56
N SER A 329 -8.39 5.01 -5.55
CA SER A 329 -9.77 4.60 -5.73
C SER A 329 -10.68 5.83 -5.85
N LEU A 330 -11.54 5.86 -6.87
CA LEU A 330 -12.56 6.88 -7.04
C LEU A 330 -13.94 6.24 -6.92
N ARG A 331 -14.74 6.65 -5.94
CA ARG A 331 -16.10 6.15 -5.69
C ARG A 331 -17.09 7.30 -5.84
N GLY A 332 -18.06 7.16 -6.73
CA GLY A 332 -19.13 8.13 -6.92
C GLY A 332 -20.38 7.74 -6.14
N PHE A 333 -20.93 8.67 -5.36
CA PHE A 333 -22.15 8.51 -4.57
C PHE A 333 -23.25 9.42 -5.11
N GLY A 334 -24.32 8.84 -5.66
CA GLY A 334 -25.47 9.59 -6.18
C GLY A 334 -26.73 9.41 -5.34
N TRP A 335 -27.38 10.51 -4.97
CA TRP A 335 -28.67 10.48 -4.26
C TRP A 335 -29.73 9.73 -5.09
N GLY A 336 -30.30 8.66 -4.51
CA GLY A 336 -31.38 7.89 -5.12
C GLY A 336 -30.98 6.97 -6.29
N THR A 337 -29.68 6.76 -6.53
CA THR A 337 -29.20 5.80 -7.53
C THR A 337 -28.70 4.52 -6.88
N SER A 338 -29.13 3.36 -7.37
CA SER A 338 -28.61 2.05 -6.93
C SER A 338 -27.23 1.71 -7.49
N PHE A 339 -26.58 2.64 -8.19
CA PHE A 339 -25.35 2.40 -8.94
C PHE A 339 -24.27 3.42 -8.59
N GLU A 340 -23.26 2.98 -7.85
CA GLU A 340 -22.07 3.77 -7.51
C GLU A 340 -20.95 3.42 -8.51
N PRO A 341 -20.60 4.31 -9.46
CA PRO A 341 -19.46 4.06 -10.32
C PRO A 341 -18.18 4.03 -9.48
N THR A 342 -17.38 2.98 -9.65
CA THR A 342 -16.12 2.82 -8.94
C THR A 342 -14.96 2.55 -9.89
N PHE A 343 -13.86 3.26 -9.69
CA PHE A 343 -12.65 3.13 -10.49
C PHE A 343 -11.40 3.05 -9.61
N MET A 344 -10.35 2.44 -10.17
CA MET A 344 -8.99 2.45 -9.62
C MET A 344 -8.07 3.09 -10.66
N LEU A 345 -7.36 4.14 -10.28
CA LEU A 345 -6.28 4.73 -11.04
C LEU A 345 -4.95 4.23 -10.49
N CYS A 346 -4.22 3.42 -11.25
CA CYS A 346 -2.92 2.91 -10.86
C CYS A 346 -1.80 3.73 -11.51
N VAL A 347 -0.81 4.13 -10.72
CA VAL A 347 0.38 4.90 -11.16
C VAL A 347 1.62 4.48 -10.37
N ARG A 348 2.77 4.39 -11.03
CA ARG A 348 4.05 4.04 -10.39
C ARG A 348 4.72 5.28 -9.76
N LEU A 349 5.46 5.08 -8.68
CA LEU A 349 6.27 6.12 -8.05
C LEU A 349 7.22 6.80 -9.05
N SER A 350 7.99 6.00 -9.79
CA SER A 350 8.96 6.49 -10.77
C SER A 350 8.35 7.39 -11.84
N THR A 351 7.07 7.16 -12.17
CA THR A 351 6.32 7.99 -13.12
C THR A 351 6.03 9.37 -12.53
N LEU A 352 5.51 9.42 -11.30
CA LEU A 352 5.22 10.70 -10.64
C LEU A 352 6.51 11.49 -10.43
N LEU A 353 7.59 10.85 -9.99
CA LEU A 353 8.89 11.51 -9.79
C LEU A 353 9.46 12.04 -11.10
N GLY A 354 9.48 11.24 -12.18
CA GLY A 354 10.00 11.69 -13.48
C GLY A 354 9.23 12.86 -14.08
N LEU A 355 7.92 12.96 -13.81
CA LEU A 355 7.10 14.12 -14.22
C LEU A 355 7.44 15.39 -13.43
N MET A 356 8.04 15.26 -12.24
CA MET A 356 8.44 16.39 -11.39
C MET A 356 9.89 16.84 -11.61
N GLU A 357 10.74 16.05 -12.28
CA GLU A 357 12.17 16.35 -12.47
C GLU A 357 12.44 17.52 -13.43
N ASN A 358 11.47 17.89 -14.27
CA ASN A 358 11.55 19.05 -15.15
C ASN A 358 10.33 19.95 -14.95
N PRO A 359 10.27 20.69 -13.82
CA PRO A 359 9.15 21.57 -13.58
C PRO A 359 9.13 22.65 -14.68
N SER A 360 8.04 22.71 -15.46
CA SER A 360 7.67 23.96 -16.10
C SER A 360 7.43 25.03 -15.01
N GLU A 361 7.43 26.32 -15.38
CA GLU A 361 7.00 27.38 -14.45
C GLU A 361 5.61 27.08 -13.85
N ASP A 362 4.76 26.39 -14.63
CA ASP A 362 3.49 25.82 -14.17
C ASP A 362 3.71 24.45 -13.48
N ARG A 363 3.39 24.37 -12.19
CA ARG A 363 3.43 23.14 -11.38
C ARG A 363 2.15 22.31 -11.49
N THR A 364 1.19 22.75 -12.30
CA THR A 364 -0.03 22.02 -12.63
C THR A 364 0.11 21.27 -13.95
N ILE A 365 0.00 19.94 -13.88
CA ILE A 365 0.08 19.06 -15.03
C ILE A 365 -1.32 18.59 -15.40
N ALA A 366 -1.81 19.07 -16.55
CA ALA A 366 -3.13 18.70 -17.07
C ALA A 366 -3.22 17.20 -17.41
N TRP A 367 -4.39 16.59 -17.17
CA TRP A 367 -4.64 15.15 -17.40
C TRP A 367 -4.13 14.68 -18.76
N ASP A 368 -4.47 15.38 -19.84
CA ASP A 368 -4.12 14.99 -21.21
C ASP A 368 -2.61 14.89 -21.48
N ARG A 369 -1.77 15.52 -20.62
CA ARG A 369 -0.30 15.47 -20.73
C ARG A 369 0.32 14.28 -20.00
N TRP A 370 -0.27 13.81 -18.90
CA TRP A 370 0.38 12.82 -18.03
C TRP A 370 -0.45 11.54 -17.82
N GLY A 371 -1.77 11.65 -17.77
CA GLY A 371 -2.67 10.55 -17.44
C GLY A 371 -2.69 9.45 -18.51
N PRO A 372 -3.07 9.76 -19.77
CA PRO A 372 -3.32 8.76 -20.79
C PRO A 372 -2.16 7.81 -21.09
N SER A 373 -0.90 8.25 -21.00
CA SER A 373 0.27 7.43 -21.34
C SER A 373 0.98 6.79 -20.15
N ASN A 374 0.67 7.23 -18.93
CA ASN A 374 1.46 6.85 -17.75
C ASN A 374 0.63 6.25 -16.61
N THR A 375 -0.67 6.08 -16.79
CA THR A 375 -1.58 5.52 -15.78
C THR A 375 -2.39 4.35 -16.32
N CYS A 376 -3.02 3.61 -15.42
CA CYS A 376 -4.00 2.60 -15.76
C CYS A 376 -5.30 2.86 -14.99
N MET A 377 -6.36 3.28 -15.68
CA MET A 377 -7.69 3.44 -15.10
C MET A 377 -8.52 2.17 -15.33
N LEU A 378 -9.00 1.58 -14.24
CA LEU A 378 -9.76 0.34 -14.23
C LEU A 378 -11.14 0.60 -13.65
N ARG A 379 -12.17 0.02 -14.26
CA ARG A 379 -13.50 -0.02 -13.66
C ARG A 379 -13.59 -1.25 -12.77
N VAL A 380 -13.94 -1.06 -11.51
CA VAL A 380 -14.12 -2.14 -10.55
C VAL A 380 -15.61 -2.39 -10.32
N PRO A 381 -16.07 -3.66 -10.20
CA PRO A 381 -17.47 -3.97 -9.95
C PRO A 381 -17.96 -3.44 -8.60
N ARG A 382 -17.10 -3.56 -7.58
CA ARG A 382 -17.32 -3.10 -6.20
C ARG A 382 -15.98 -3.01 -5.48
N LEU A 383 -15.76 -1.92 -4.73
CA LEU A 383 -14.73 -1.91 -3.70
C LEU A 383 -15.30 -2.59 -2.45
N THR A 384 -14.48 -3.40 -1.79
CA THR A 384 -14.88 -3.95 -0.51
C THR A 384 -14.99 -2.81 0.51
N ASP A 385 -16.01 -2.86 1.37
CA ASP A 385 -16.15 -1.94 2.50
C ASP A 385 -15.27 -2.39 3.68
N THR A 386 -14.55 -3.51 3.54
CA THR A 386 -13.54 -3.98 4.49
C THR A 386 -12.22 -3.27 4.17
N TRP A 387 -11.57 -2.67 5.17
CA TRP A 387 -10.20 -2.17 5.00
C TRP A 387 -9.32 -3.30 4.49
N VAL A 388 -8.58 -3.11 3.40
CA VAL A 388 -7.78 -4.17 2.78
C VAL A 388 -6.49 -3.63 2.19
N CYS A 389 -5.38 -4.29 2.48
CA CYS A 389 -4.10 -4.10 1.81
C CYS A 389 -4.15 -4.82 0.45
N PHE A 390 -4.86 -4.26 -0.54
CA PHE A 390 -4.97 -4.86 -1.87
C PHE A 390 -3.83 -4.42 -2.82
N VAL A 391 -2.89 -3.61 -2.34
CA VAL A 391 -1.69 -3.16 -3.05
C VAL A 391 -0.47 -3.65 -2.29
N TYR A 392 0.46 -4.29 -3.00
CA TYR A 392 1.73 -4.76 -2.43
C TYR A 392 2.82 -4.64 -3.50
N GLY A 393 3.90 -3.92 -3.18
CA GLY A 393 4.95 -3.60 -4.17
C GLY A 393 4.40 -2.93 -5.45
N GLN A 394 4.53 -3.62 -6.59
CA GLN A 394 4.03 -3.16 -7.90
C GLN A 394 2.77 -3.88 -8.37
N ARG A 395 2.06 -4.56 -7.46
CA ARG A 395 0.87 -5.35 -7.77
C ARG A 395 -0.34 -4.80 -7.03
N CYS A 396 -1.51 -4.94 -7.64
CA CYS A 396 -2.78 -4.80 -6.93
C CYS A 396 -3.71 -5.97 -7.24
N VAL A 397 -4.61 -6.29 -6.32
CA VAL A 397 -5.63 -7.33 -6.49
C VAL A 397 -7.03 -6.72 -6.56
N ILE A 398 -7.83 -7.22 -7.48
CA ILE A 398 -9.24 -6.87 -7.66
C ILE A 398 -10.07 -8.11 -7.46
N GLN A 399 -11.01 -8.06 -6.52
CA GLN A 399 -12.02 -9.09 -6.40
C GLN A 399 -13.12 -8.87 -7.46
N THR A 400 -13.29 -9.85 -8.35
CA THR A 400 -14.26 -9.77 -9.45
C THR A 400 -15.60 -10.41 -9.10
N THR A 401 -15.57 -11.48 -8.30
CA THR A 401 -16.73 -12.14 -7.69
C THR A 401 -16.34 -12.62 -6.28
N ASN A 402 -17.29 -13.15 -5.52
CA ASN A 402 -16.98 -13.77 -4.22
C ASN A 402 -16.01 -14.97 -4.32
N THR A 403 -15.87 -15.60 -5.49
CA THR A 403 -15.01 -16.78 -5.73
C THR A 403 -13.87 -16.52 -6.71
N ARG A 404 -13.68 -15.29 -7.20
CA ARG A 404 -12.67 -15.00 -8.22
C ARG A 404 -12.04 -13.64 -8.02
N CYS A 405 -10.72 -13.58 -8.14
CA CYS A 405 -9.97 -12.32 -8.16
C CYS A 405 -9.00 -12.24 -9.35
N GLN A 406 -8.51 -11.04 -9.58
CA GLN A 406 -7.51 -10.72 -10.60
C GLN A 406 -6.37 -9.94 -9.97
N ILE A 407 -5.14 -10.42 -10.17
CA ILE A 407 -3.93 -9.69 -9.84
C ILE A 407 -3.49 -8.93 -11.08
N ILE A 408 -3.20 -7.66 -10.88
CA ILE A 408 -2.67 -6.77 -11.91
C ILE A 408 -1.25 -6.43 -11.52
N ASP A 409 -0.30 -6.85 -12.36
CA ASP A 409 1.12 -6.68 -12.12
C ASP A 409 1.68 -5.58 -13.02
N PHE A 410 2.25 -4.54 -12.42
CA PHE A 410 2.85 -3.40 -13.10
C PHE A 410 4.38 -3.50 -13.22
N ASN A 411 4.97 -4.66 -12.90
CA ASN A 411 6.40 -4.90 -13.11
C ASN A 411 6.75 -4.67 -14.60
N PRO A 412 7.65 -3.72 -14.92
CA PRO A 412 7.95 -3.33 -16.31
C PRO A 412 8.58 -4.46 -17.14
N PHE A 413 9.15 -5.49 -16.49
CA PHE A 413 9.80 -6.60 -17.16
C PHE A 413 8.84 -7.73 -17.56
N THR A 414 7.70 -7.86 -16.87
CA THR A 414 6.66 -8.86 -17.17
C THR A 414 5.47 -8.26 -17.91
N ALA A 415 5.25 -6.96 -17.72
CA ALA A 415 4.11 -6.23 -18.23
C ALA A 415 4.17 -5.97 -19.75
N ARG A 416 3.00 -5.91 -20.39
CA ARG A 416 2.86 -5.49 -21.79
C ARG A 416 1.97 -4.27 -21.90
N LYS A 417 2.31 -3.34 -22.78
CA LYS A 417 1.52 -2.13 -23.02
C LYS A 417 0.10 -2.53 -23.46
N ARG A 418 -0.89 -2.04 -22.72
CA ARG A 418 -2.32 -2.23 -23.00
C ARG A 418 -3.00 -0.87 -23.02
N THR A 419 -4.13 -0.76 -23.71
CA THR A 419 -4.93 0.47 -23.75
C THR A 419 -6.35 0.11 -23.33
N LEU A 420 -6.86 0.84 -22.35
CA LEU A 420 -8.19 0.65 -21.80
C LEU A 420 -8.99 1.94 -21.98
N THR A 421 -10.30 1.81 -22.15
CA THR A 421 -11.23 2.95 -22.12
C THR A 421 -12.38 2.61 -21.20
N VAL A 422 -12.48 3.37 -20.12
CA VAL A 422 -13.49 3.19 -19.08
C VAL A 422 -14.53 4.31 -19.13
N ASP A 423 -15.57 4.15 -18.31
CA ASP A 423 -16.69 5.09 -18.20
C ASP A 423 -17.31 5.53 -19.53
N LYS A 424 -17.47 4.60 -20.48
CA LYS A 424 -18.07 4.87 -21.79
C LYS A 424 -19.47 5.49 -21.71
N ARG A 425 -20.18 5.25 -20.60
CA ARG A 425 -21.51 5.79 -20.32
C ARG A 425 -21.49 7.13 -19.56
N ARG A 426 -20.30 7.70 -19.30
CA ARG A 426 -20.09 9.02 -18.65
C ARG A 426 -20.87 9.16 -17.35
N ARG A 427 -20.78 8.12 -16.51
CA ARG A 427 -21.48 8.06 -15.23
C ARG A 427 -20.76 8.86 -14.16
N MET A 428 -19.45 9.00 -14.25
CA MET A 428 -18.62 9.77 -13.31
C MET A 428 -17.94 10.92 -14.03
N PHE A 429 -17.29 10.65 -15.16
CA PHE A 429 -16.46 11.61 -15.87
C PHE A 429 -17.21 12.27 -17.03
N GLY A 430 -16.84 13.51 -17.38
CA GLY A 430 -17.45 14.24 -18.50
C GLY A 430 -17.22 13.57 -19.86
N HIS A 431 -16.13 12.80 -19.97
CA HIS A 431 -15.75 12.05 -21.16
C HIS A 431 -15.26 10.65 -20.78
N PRO A 432 -15.38 9.65 -21.68
CA PRO A 432 -14.74 8.35 -21.48
C PRO A 432 -13.23 8.53 -21.26
N VAL A 433 -12.69 7.82 -20.28
CA VAL A 433 -11.28 7.95 -19.90
C VAL A 433 -10.48 6.84 -20.55
N THR A 434 -9.51 7.21 -21.39
CA THR A 434 -8.60 6.29 -22.06
C THR A 434 -7.22 6.36 -21.43
N THR A 435 -6.69 5.22 -21.00
CA THR A 435 -5.35 5.10 -20.40
C THR A 435 -4.58 3.96 -21.04
N SER A 436 -3.27 4.12 -21.15
CA SER A 436 -2.34 3.13 -21.70
C SER A 436 -1.11 3.01 -20.82
N ALA A 437 -0.97 1.87 -20.17
CA ALA A 437 0.19 1.53 -19.35
C ALA A 437 0.55 0.05 -19.57
N PRO A 438 1.83 -0.32 -19.33
CA PRO A 438 2.22 -1.71 -19.28
C PRO A 438 1.68 -2.36 -18.00
N PHE A 439 0.91 -3.45 -18.15
CA PHE A 439 0.59 -4.36 -17.04
C PHE A 439 0.34 -5.79 -17.53
N ALA A 440 0.48 -6.76 -16.63
CA ALA A 440 0.00 -8.13 -16.79
C ALA A 440 -1.26 -8.35 -15.93
N VAL A 441 -2.10 -9.30 -16.32
CA VAL A 441 -3.30 -9.67 -15.55
C VAL A 441 -3.31 -11.17 -15.39
N HIS A 442 -3.47 -11.60 -14.15
CA HIS A 442 -3.61 -12.99 -13.78
C HIS A 442 -4.94 -13.18 -13.07
N SER A 443 -5.75 -14.14 -13.52
CA SER A 443 -7.01 -14.48 -12.87
C SER A 443 -6.83 -15.75 -12.05
N MET A 444 -7.44 -15.81 -10.88
CA MET A 444 -7.46 -17.00 -10.04
C MET A 444 -8.84 -17.22 -9.42
N GLU A 445 -9.17 -18.48 -9.21
CA GLU A 445 -10.29 -18.88 -8.37
C GLU A 445 -9.83 -18.87 -6.91
N ILE A 446 -10.71 -18.36 -6.05
CA ILE A 446 -10.49 -18.25 -4.61
C ILE A 446 -11.67 -18.88 -3.88
N SER A 447 -11.46 -19.20 -2.60
CA SER A 447 -12.59 -19.60 -1.76
C SER A 447 -13.57 -18.44 -1.58
N PRO A 448 -14.88 -18.71 -1.38
CA PRO A 448 -15.86 -17.66 -1.13
C PRO A 448 -15.42 -16.68 -0.05
N SER A 449 -15.21 -15.42 -0.45
CA SER A 449 -14.59 -14.40 0.39
C SER A 449 -15.30 -13.07 0.24
N ALA A 450 -15.32 -12.29 1.32
CA ALA A 450 -15.82 -10.93 1.36
C ALA A 450 -14.78 -9.91 0.86
N ALA A 451 -13.49 -10.20 1.01
CA ALA A 451 -12.41 -9.35 0.55
C ALA A 451 -11.17 -10.14 0.13
N VAL A 452 -10.26 -9.48 -0.60
CA VAL A 452 -8.98 -10.04 -1.04
C VAL A 452 -7.89 -8.99 -0.85
N MET A 453 -6.73 -9.43 -0.39
CA MET A 453 -5.56 -8.64 -0.07
C MET A 453 -4.32 -9.29 -0.70
N LEU A 454 -3.24 -8.51 -0.78
CA LEU A 454 -1.92 -9.00 -1.16
C LEU A 454 -1.02 -8.97 0.07
N ALA A 455 -0.23 -10.02 0.21
CA ALA A 455 0.96 -10.06 1.01
C ALA A 455 2.15 -10.32 0.08
N GLU A 456 3.36 -10.21 0.61
CA GLU A 456 4.59 -10.34 -0.17
C GLU A 456 4.66 -11.63 -1.00
N ASP A 457 4.25 -12.74 -0.39
CA ASP A 457 4.35 -14.07 -0.99
C ASP A 457 3.01 -14.65 -1.43
N GLY A 458 1.90 -13.94 -1.25
CA GLY A 458 0.60 -14.53 -1.51
C GLY A 458 -0.60 -13.61 -1.60
N VAL A 459 -1.71 -14.24 -1.96
CA VAL A 459 -3.04 -13.64 -1.88
C VAL A 459 -3.66 -14.03 -0.54
N VAL A 460 -4.17 -13.04 0.18
CA VAL A 460 -4.89 -13.22 1.43
C VAL A 460 -6.37 -13.00 1.17
N THR A 461 -7.20 -14.02 1.35
CA THR A 461 -8.64 -13.87 1.23
C THR A 461 -9.28 -13.73 2.59
N VAL A 462 -10.32 -12.91 2.71
CA VAL A 462 -11.05 -12.66 3.96
C VAL A 462 -12.48 -13.18 3.80
N SER A 463 -12.85 -14.25 4.50
CA SER A 463 -14.24 -14.76 4.50
C SER A 463 -15.02 -14.29 5.73
N VAL A 464 -16.31 -14.01 5.60
CA VAL A 464 -17.21 -13.70 6.71
C VAL A 464 -18.16 -14.88 6.90
N ARG A 465 -18.14 -15.53 8.07
CA ARG A 465 -19.15 -16.55 8.41
C ARG A 465 -20.36 -15.87 9.06
N PRO A 466 -21.59 -15.99 8.52
CA PRO A 466 -22.77 -15.49 9.21
C PRO A 466 -22.98 -16.27 10.52
N ARG A 467 -23.26 -15.56 11.62
CA ARG A 467 -23.83 -16.20 12.83
C ARG A 467 -25.24 -16.73 12.48
N LEU A 468 -25.57 -17.93 12.95
CA LEU A 468 -26.96 -18.42 12.97
C LEU A 468 -27.87 -17.39 13.67
N PRO A 469 -29.15 -17.26 13.28
CA PRO A 469 -29.94 -16.07 13.56
C PRO A 469 -30.35 -16.00 15.04
N PHE A 470 -30.10 -14.85 15.66
CA PHE A 470 -30.88 -14.39 16.81
C PHE A 470 -31.72 -13.19 16.38
N VAL A 471 -32.95 -13.21 16.89
CA VAL A 471 -34.16 -12.45 16.54
C VAL A 471 -33.91 -10.94 16.35
N GLU A 472 -34.41 -10.43 15.22
CA GLU A 472 -34.61 -9.01 14.93
C GLU A 472 -35.54 -8.36 15.97
N THR A 473 -35.10 -7.26 16.55
CA THR A 473 -36.03 -6.25 17.09
C THR A 473 -35.77 -4.95 16.34
N THR A 474 -36.62 -4.68 15.36
CA THR A 474 -36.71 -3.41 14.62
C THR A 474 -36.96 -2.24 15.56
N LEU A 475 -36.16 -1.18 15.42
CA LEU A 475 -36.56 0.19 15.77
C LEU A 475 -36.30 1.09 14.56
N THR A 476 -37.39 1.62 14.02
CA THR A 476 -37.45 2.60 12.94
C THR A 476 -37.12 4.01 13.46
N GLY A 477 -36.32 4.77 12.71
CA GLY A 477 -36.06 6.20 12.92
C GLY A 477 -35.07 6.77 11.89
N ASP A 478 -35.47 7.86 11.25
CA ASP A 478 -34.92 8.46 10.01
C ASP A 478 -33.50 9.08 10.08
N VAL A 479 -32.79 8.90 8.95
CA VAL A 479 -31.81 9.76 8.23
C VAL A 479 -30.78 10.60 9.01
N MET A 480 -29.50 10.25 8.86
CA MET A 480 -28.44 11.12 8.28
C MET A 480 -27.21 10.25 7.96
N HIS A 481 -26.66 10.44 6.75
CA HIS A 481 -25.50 9.76 6.20
C HIS A 481 -24.24 10.08 7.01
N ALA A 482 -23.74 9.11 7.75
CA ALA A 482 -22.33 9.01 8.12
C ALA A 482 -21.83 7.69 7.52
N ALA A 483 -20.73 7.72 6.76
CA ALA A 483 -19.97 6.53 6.41
C ALA A 483 -19.32 5.98 7.68
N GLY A 484 -20.16 5.44 8.56
CA GLY A 484 -19.79 4.98 9.88
C GLY A 484 -19.11 3.64 9.76
N ARG A 485 -17.85 3.59 10.21
CA ARG A 485 -17.18 2.41 10.75
C ARG A 485 -17.92 1.90 12.00
N ARG A 486 -19.22 1.61 11.91
CA ARG A 486 -19.98 0.97 13.00
C ARG A 486 -19.89 -0.54 12.86
N LEU A 487 -19.11 -1.11 13.77
CA LEU A 487 -19.35 -2.40 14.43
C LEU A 487 -20.06 -3.45 13.58
N VAL A 488 -19.32 -4.08 12.67
CA VAL A 488 -19.66 -5.42 12.21
C VAL A 488 -18.69 -6.37 12.91
N HIS A 489 -19.19 -7.09 13.91
CA HIS A 489 -18.47 -8.22 14.53
C HIS A 489 -18.20 -9.27 13.44
N ASN A 490 -17.06 -9.13 12.78
CA ASN A 490 -16.67 -9.98 11.68
C ASN A 490 -15.74 -11.08 12.19
N PHE A 491 -16.14 -12.33 11.99
CA PHE A 491 -15.24 -13.47 12.09
C PHE A 491 -14.65 -13.71 10.72
N PHE A 492 -13.35 -13.42 10.60
CA PHE A 492 -12.61 -13.46 9.35
C PHE A 492 -11.76 -14.73 9.27
N SER A 493 -11.75 -15.37 8.09
CA SER A 493 -10.73 -16.38 7.77
C SER A 493 -9.76 -15.83 6.73
N VAL A 494 -8.47 -15.80 7.05
CA VAL A 494 -7.37 -15.60 6.10
C VAL A 494 -7.07 -16.93 5.39
N ILE A 495 -6.94 -16.94 4.06
CA ILE A 495 -6.41 -18.08 3.28
C ILE A 495 -5.16 -17.62 2.53
N ARG A 496 -4.06 -18.38 2.65
CA ARG A 496 -2.74 -18.15 2.03
C ARG A 496 -2.64 -18.57 0.56
N CYS A 497 -1.58 -18.11 -0.11
CA CYS A 497 -0.84 -18.92 -1.08
C CYS A 497 0.69 -18.66 -1.01
N PHE A 498 1.45 -19.75 -1.25
CA PHE A 498 2.91 -19.96 -1.50
C PHE A 498 3.95 -19.90 -0.36
#